data_AF-A0A4R6P4C6-F1
#
_entry.id   AF-A0A4R6P4C6-F1
#
_cell.length_a   1.000
_cell.length_b   1.000
_cell.length_c   1.000
_cell.angle_alpha   90.00
_cell.angle_beta   90.00
_cell.angle_gamma   90.00
#
_symmetry.space_group_name_H-M   'P 1'
#
loop_
_entity.id
_entity.type
_entity.pdbx_description
1 polymer ?
#
loop_
_entity_poly.entity_id
_entity_poly.type
_entity_poly.pdbx_seq_one_letter_code
_entity_poly.pdbx_strand_id
1 'polypeptide(L)'
;MIADTAARWMMLAVGMLATVGLVDAATGRNWDLVAVFGAIVVLGLVAALRLPSRRRSIRIRGDLAQWLVLRAADGDEPVGRIADRAVAAYRCGLAGERESS
;
A
#
# COMPACT_ATOMS: atom_id res chain seq x y z
N MET A 1 9.01 -3.41 2.51
CA MET A 1 9.40 -2.05 2.93
C MET A 1 10.33 -1.37 1.92
N ILE A 2 11.56 -1.82 1.66
CA ILE A 2 12.46 -1.16 0.67
C ILE A 2 11.92 -1.27 -0.78
N ALA A 3 11.30 -2.40 -1.13
CA ALA A 3 10.66 -2.59 -2.44
C ALA A 3 9.44 -1.65 -2.65
N ASP A 4 8.70 -1.33 -1.58
CA ASP A 4 7.50 -0.48 -1.64
C ASP A 4 7.86 1.00 -1.84
N THR A 5 8.96 1.44 -1.24
CA THR A 5 9.48 2.81 -1.44
C THR A 5 10.10 2.96 -2.83
N ALA A 6 10.90 1.99 -3.30
CA ALA A 6 11.46 2.00 -4.65
C ALA A 6 10.36 2.02 -5.72
N ALA A 7 9.31 1.22 -5.56
CA ALA A 7 8.16 1.20 -6.48
C ALA A 7 7.41 2.54 -6.51
N ARG A 8 7.21 3.20 -5.35
CA ARG A 8 6.60 4.54 -5.29
C ARG A 8 7.45 5.59 -6.01
N TRP A 9 8.76 5.59 -5.79
CA TRP A 9 9.68 6.52 -6.47
C TRP A 9 9.70 6.31 -7.98
N MET A 10 9.70 5.05 -8.42
CA MET A 10 9.64 4.70 -9.83
C MET A 10 8.32 5.14 -10.48
N MET A 11 7.18 4.97 -9.82
CA MET A 11 5.89 5.49 -10.31
C MET A 11 5.88 7.02 -10.43
N LEU A 12 6.44 7.74 -9.44
CA LEU A 12 6.55 9.19 -9.50
C LEU A 12 7.45 9.65 -10.65
N ALA A 13 8.59 8.99 -10.85
CA ALA A 13 9.51 9.28 -11.95
C ALA A 13 8.86 9.04 -13.32
N VAL A 14 8.14 7.92 -13.49
CA VAL A 14 7.41 7.62 -14.73
C VAL A 14 6.30 8.65 -14.98
N GLY A 15 5.54 9.02 -13.94
CA GLY A 15 4.49 10.05 -14.05
C GLY A 15 5.06 11.41 -14.44
N MET A 16 6.17 11.83 -13.83
CA MET A 16 6.84 13.09 -14.15
C MET A 16 7.36 13.11 -15.59
N LEU A 17 8.04 12.04 -16.02
CA LEU A 17 8.59 11.93 -17.37
C LEU A 17 7.49 11.93 -18.43
N ALA A 18 6.38 11.23 -18.17
CA ALA A 18 5.26 11.19 -19.10
C ALA A 18 4.50 12.53 -19.17
N THR A 19 4.44 13.29 -18.07
CA THR A 19 3.85 14.64 -18.08
C THR A 19 4.72 15.61 -18.87
N VAL A 20 6.04 15.55 -18.73
CA VAL A 20 6.99 16.37 -19.53
C VAL A 20 6.87 16.03 -21.01
N GLY A 21 6.83 14.73 -21.37
CA GLY A 21 6.64 14.28 -22.75
C GLY A 21 5.30 14.69 -23.35
N LEU A 22 4.23 14.74 -22.55
CA LEU A 22 2.91 15.22 -22.98
C LEU A 22 2.92 16.72 -23.33
N VAL A 23 3.57 17.55 -22.50
CA VAL A 23 3.71 18.99 -22.73
C VAL A 23 4.58 19.28 -23.95
N ASP A 24 5.69 18.55 -24.09
CA ASP A 24 6.60 18.70 -25.23
C ASP A 24 5.93 18.28 -26.55
N ALA A 25 5.25 17.13 -26.57
CA ALA A 25 4.55 16.64 -27.76
C ALA A 25 3.35 17.53 -28.18
N ALA A 26 2.63 18.11 -27.21
CA ALA A 26 1.56 19.07 -27.48
C ALA A 26 2.09 20.37 -28.11
N THR A 27 3.27 20.82 -27.69
CA THR A 27 3.94 22.01 -28.22
C THR A 27 4.54 21.74 -29.60
N GLY A 28 5.08 20.54 -29.82
CA GLY A 28 5.66 20.08 -31.09
C GLY A 28 4.64 19.63 -32.14
N ARG A 29 3.33 19.62 -31.84
CA ARG A 29 2.24 19.20 -32.76
C ARG A 29 2.32 17.74 -33.23
N ASN A 30 3.12 16.92 -32.54
CA ASN A 30 3.30 15.50 -32.81
C ASN A 30 2.30 14.67 -32.00
N TRP A 31 1.09 14.56 -32.53
CA TRP A 31 -0.06 13.93 -31.85
C TRP A 31 0.14 12.46 -31.47
N ASP A 32 1.01 11.73 -32.18
CA ASP A 32 1.31 10.33 -31.91
C ASP A 32 2.04 10.16 -30.55
N LEU A 33 2.98 11.06 -30.26
CA LEU A 33 3.69 11.09 -28.98
C LEU A 33 2.78 11.51 -27.83
N VAL A 34 1.85 12.44 -28.06
CA VAL A 34 0.83 12.83 -27.08
C VAL A 34 -0.01 11.63 -26.66
N ALA A 35 -0.43 10.80 -27.63
CA ALA A 35 -1.22 9.60 -27.37
C ALA A 35 -0.45 8.56 -26.55
N VAL A 36 0.83 8.30 -26.89
CA VAL A 36 1.67 7.33 -26.17
C VAL A 36 1.93 7.78 -24.73
N PHE A 37 2.35 9.03 -24.52
CA PHE A 37 2.60 9.55 -23.17
C PHE A 37 1.32 9.63 -22.34
N GLY A 38 0.20 10.04 -22.95
CA GLY A 38 -1.11 10.02 -22.30
C GLY A 38 -1.52 8.61 -21.84
N ALA A 39 -1.34 7.60 -22.70
CA ALA A 39 -1.62 6.21 -22.35
C ALA A 39 -0.77 5.71 -21.18
N ILE A 40 0.52 6.08 -21.14
CA ILE A 40 1.43 5.73 -20.03
C ILE A 40 0.97 6.38 -18.72
N VAL A 41 0.58 7.66 -18.74
CA VAL A 41 0.03 8.35 -17.54
C VAL A 41 -1.21 7.63 -17.04
N VAL A 42 -2.17 7.36 -17.93
CA VAL A 42 -3.42 6.69 -17.57
C VAL A 42 -3.16 5.29 -17.02
N LEU A 43 -2.28 4.50 -17.64
CA LEU A 43 -1.90 3.18 -17.13
C LEU A 43 -1.24 3.27 -15.76
N GLY A 44 -0.34 4.24 -15.56
CA GLY A 44 0.33 4.47 -14.29
C GLY A 44 -0.66 4.82 -13.18
N LEU A 45 -1.65 5.66 -13.49
CA LEU A 45 -2.70 6.07 -12.56
C LEU A 45 -3.64 4.91 -12.22
N VAL A 46 -4.06 4.14 -13.24
CA VAL A 46 -4.87 2.92 -13.04
C VAL A 46 -4.08 1.90 -12.22
N ALA A 47 -2.79 1.70 -12.49
CA ALA A 47 -1.95 0.80 -11.71
C ALA A 47 -1.82 1.28 -10.26
N ALA A 48 -1.59 2.57 -10.02
CA ALA A 48 -1.51 3.13 -8.67
C ALA A 48 -2.82 2.97 -7.89
N LEU A 49 -3.97 3.17 -8.56
CA LEU A 49 -5.30 2.97 -7.96
C LEU A 49 -5.64 1.49 -7.76
N ARG A 50 -5.12 0.60 -8.63
CA ARG A 50 -5.33 -0.84 -8.55
C ARG A 50 -4.31 -1.56 -7.69
N LEU A 51 -3.24 -0.90 -7.21
CA LEU A 51 -2.40 -1.47 -6.16
C LEU A 51 -3.33 -1.71 -4.97
N PRO A 52 -3.68 -2.97 -4.66
CA PRO A 52 -4.49 -3.22 -3.50
C PRO A 52 -3.63 -2.79 -2.32
N SER A 53 -4.09 -1.80 -1.55
CA SER A 53 -3.66 -1.70 -0.17
C SER A 53 -3.90 -3.09 0.40
N ARG A 54 -2.82 -3.85 0.61
CA ARG A 54 -2.83 -5.29 0.97
C ARG A 54 -3.43 -5.55 2.36
N ARG A 55 -4.25 -4.61 2.86
CA ARG A 55 -5.11 -4.71 4.03
C ARG A 55 -6.32 -5.54 3.63
N ARG A 56 -6.12 -6.86 3.59
CA ARG A 56 -7.22 -7.82 3.52
C ARG A 56 -8.15 -7.51 4.71
N SER A 57 -9.37 -7.05 4.45
CA SER A 57 -10.33 -6.77 5.51
C SER A 57 -10.81 -8.10 6.09
N ILE A 58 -10.27 -8.47 7.24
CA ILE A 58 -10.71 -9.65 7.96
C ILE A 58 -11.90 -9.24 8.82
N ARG A 59 -13.03 -9.96 8.69
CA ARG A 59 -14.14 -9.80 9.64
C ARG A 59 -13.68 -10.34 11.00
N ILE A 60 -13.50 -9.43 11.94
CA ILE A 60 -13.17 -9.76 13.33
C ILE A 60 -14.48 -10.20 14.03
N ARG A 61 -14.42 -11.25 14.86
CA ARG A 61 -15.55 -11.62 15.74
C ARG A 61 -15.89 -10.45 16.67
N GLY A 62 -17.17 -10.17 16.87
CA GLY A 62 -17.62 -9.00 17.64
C GLY A 62 -16.98 -8.87 19.04
N ASP A 63 -16.75 -9.99 19.70
CA ASP A 63 -16.07 -10.05 21.01
C ASP A 63 -14.62 -9.52 20.97
N LEU A 64 -13.84 -9.92 19.96
CA LEU A 64 -12.47 -9.40 19.78
C LEU A 64 -12.45 -7.92 19.39
N ALA A 65 -13.44 -7.48 18.61
CA ALA A 65 -13.60 -6.07 18.28
C ALA A 65 -13.91 -5.24 19.54
N GLN A 66 -14.79 -5.75 20.41
CA GLN A 66 -15.13 -5.12 21.69
C GLN A 66 -13.92 -5.08 22.63
N TRP A 67 -13.17 -6.18 22.75
CA TRP A 67 -11.94 -6.22 23.54
C TRP A 67 -10.90 -5.20 23.03
N LEU A 68 -10.71 -5.09 21.72
CA LEU A 68 -9.79 -4.12 21.11
C LEU A 68 -10.19 -2.67 21.42
N VAL A 69 -11.49 -2.35 21.37
CA VAL A 69 -12.00 -1.01 21.68
C VAL A 69 -11.80 -0.69 23.16
N LEU A 70 -12.11 -1.62 24.06
CA LEU A 70 -11.89 -1.44 25.50
C LEU A 70 -10.41 -1.24 25.81
N ARG A 71 -9.52 -2.01 25.18
CA ARG A 71 -8.08 -1.90 25.39
C ARG A 71 -7.48 -0.59 24.86
N ALA A 72 -8.02 -0.09 23.76
CA ALA A 72 -7.62 1.21 23.20
C ALA A 72 -8.24 2.40 23.95
N ALA A 73 -9.32 2.20 24.70
CA ALA A 73 -9.84 3.23 25.60
C ALA A 73 -9.01 3.31 26.89
N ASP A 74 -8.42 2.20 27.30
CA ASP A 74 -7.65 2.05 28.54
C ASP A 74 -6.16 2.41 28.38
N GLY A 75 -5.64 2.36 27.15
CA GLY A 75 -4.29 2.82 26.80
C GLY A 75 -4.35 3.80 25.64
N ASP A 76 -3.54 4.85 25.67
CA ASP A 76 -3.42 5.89 24.62
C ASP A 76 -2.79 5.35 23.30
N GLU A 77 -3.11 4.11 22.95
CA GLU A 77 -2.57 3.36 21.84
C GLU A 77 -3.69 3.04 20.84
N PRO A 78 -3.50 3.35 19.54
CA PRO A 78 -4.53 3.08 18.54
C PRO A 78 -4.79 1.59 18.39
N VAL A 79 -6.06 1.22 18.20
CA VAL A 79 -6.55 -0.16 18.01
C VAL A 79 -5.69 -0.99 17.05
N GLY A 80 -5.24 -0.36 15.94
CA GLY A 80 -4.40 -1.04 14.95
C GLY A 80 -3.05 -1.50 15.51
N ARG A 81 -2.40 -0.70 16.37
CA ARG A 81 -1.10 -1.04 16.97
C ARG A 81 -1.25 -2.14 18.02
N ILE A 82 -2.34 -2.12 18.77
CA ILE A 82 -2.70 -3.18 19.73
C ILE A 82 -2.91 -4.51 18.99
N ALA A 83 -3.68 -4.49 17.88
CA ALA A 83 -3.92 -5.67 17.06
C ALA A 83 -2.63 -6.21 16.43
N ASP A 84 -1.78 -5.35 15.88
CA ASP A 84 -0.49 -5.74 15.28
C ASP A 84 0.42 -6.41 16.31
N ARG A 85 0.50 -5.85 17.53
CA ARG A 85 1.28 -6.43 18.63
C ARG A 85 0.73 -7.79 19.06
N ALA A 86 -0.59 -7.93 19.19
CA ALA A 86 -1.21 -9.20 19.56
C ALA A 86 -0.93 -10.30 18.51
N VAL A 87 -1.04 -9.95 17.23
CA VAL A 87 -0.71 -10.87 16.12
C VAL A 87 0.78 -11.20 16.09
N ALA A 88 1.66 -10.23 16.32
CA ALA A 88 3.10 -10.47 16.38
C ALA A 88 3.47 -11.42 17.53
N ALA A 89 2.93 -11.21 18.73
CA ALA A 89 3.14 -12.08 19.88
C ALA A 89 2.65 -13.51 19.62
N TYR A 90 1.45 -13.66 19.03
CA TYR A 90 0.92 -14.96 18.65
C TYR A 90 1.81 -15.68 17.63
N ARG A 91 2.31 -14.96 16.62
CA ARG A 91 3.21 -15.53 15.61
C ARG A 91 4.56 -15.94 16.18
N CYS A 92 5.10 -15.17 17.13
CA CYS A 92 6.32 -15.54 17.85
C CYS A 92 6.11 -16.82 18.67
N GLY A 93 4.96 -16.98 19.33
CA GLY A 93 4.62 -18.21 20.05
C GLY A 93 4.51 -19.43 19.13
N LEU A 94 3.87 -19.28 17.97
CA LEU A 94 3.78 -20.36 16.96
C LEU A 94 5.12 -20.77 16.35
N ALA A 95 6.08 -19.85 16.26
CA ALA A 95 7.41 -20.12 15.72
C ALA A 95 8.37 -20.74 16.76
N GLY A 96 8.04 -20.69 18.05
CA GLY A 96 8.89 -21.09 19.16
C GLY A 96 8.72 -22.53 19.67
N GLU A 97 7.86 -23.36 19.07
CA GLU A 97 7.59 -24.74 19.54
C GLU A 97 8.03 -25.85 18.57
N ARG A 98 8.83 -25.54 17.55
CA ARG A 98 9.40 -26.55 16.63
C ARG A 98 10.86 -26.93 16.91
N GLU A 99 11.34 -26.72 18.12
CA GLU A 99 12.70 -27.11 18.51
C GLU A 99 12.71 -27.85 19.85
N SER A 100 12.07 -29.03 19.88
CA SER A 100 12.42 -30.12 20.79
C SER A 100 11.60 -31.37 20.45
N SER A 101 12.12 -32.22 19.56
CA SER A 101 12.02 -33.67 19.71
C SER A 101 13.08 -34.38 18.88
#